data_AF-A0A1J3H0G0-F1
#
_entry.id   AF-A0A1J3H0G0-F1
#
_cell.length_a   1.000
_cell.length_b   1.000
_cell.length_c   1.000
_cell.angle_alpha   90.00
_cell.angle_beta   90.00
_cell.angle_gamma   90.00
#
_symmetry.space_group_name_H-M   'P 1'
#
loop_
_entity.id
_entity.type
_entity.pdbx_description
1 polymer ?
#
loop_
_entity_poly.entity_id
_entity_poly.type
_entity_poly.pdbx_seq_one_letter_code
_entity_poly.pdbx_strand_id
1 'polypeptide(L)'
;DKQVFRLCQISHAYEVRSLNMNESLQLFSNCAFEKDMRAQNFMELSKKVTEYANGNPLVLGLYGRELKGKKLLEMETAFLDLKKRTPNKIYDLLKSTFETLNDSEKNIFLDIACFF
;
A
#
# COMPACT_ATOMS: atom_id res chain seq x y z
N ASP A 1 -15.57 6.29 -12.88
CA ASP A 1 -15.98 4.90 -13.18
C ASP A 1 -17.45 4.57 -13.05
N LYS A 2 -18.11 4.67 -11.88
CA LYS A 2 -19.54 4.26 -11.75
C LYS A 2 -20.51 4.99 -12.71
N GLN A 3 -20.20 6.22 -13.11
CA GLN A 3 -20.97 6.95 -14.12
C GLN A 3 -20.83 6.33 -15.53
N VAL A 4 -19.63 5.87 -15.90
CA VAL A 4 -19.37 5.18 -17.18
C VAL A 4 -20.08 3.83 -17.22
N PHE A 5 -20.10 3.10 -16.10
CA PHE A 5 -20.81 1.82 -16.00
C PHE A 5 -22.31 1.96 -16.28
N ARG A 6 -22.92 3.07 -15.85
CA ARG A 6 -24.33 3.39 -16.17
C ARG A 6 -24.55 3.67 -17.65
N LEU A 7 -23.64 4.39 -18.30
CA LEU A 7 -23.72 4.67 -19.74
C LEU A 7 -23.58 3.39 -20.59
N CYS A 8 -22.80 2.42 -20.11
CA CYS A 8 -22.57 1.15 -20.81
C CYS A 8 -23.53 0.02 -20.38
N GLN A 9 -24.61 0.31 -19.64
CA GLN A 9 -25.59 -0.68 -19.15
C GLN A 9 -24.97 -1.84 -18.34
N ILE A 10 -23.85 -1.58 -17.65
CA ILE A 10 -23.21 -2.57 -16.78
C ILE A 10 -24.03 -2.67 -15.49
N SER A 11 -24.69 -3.82 -15.30
CA SER A 11 -25.60 -4.08 -14.18
C SER A 11 -24.90 -4.65 -12.94
N HIS A 12 -23.67 -5.15 -13.08
CA HIS A 12 -22.92 -5.79 -12.01
C HIS A 12 -21.51 -5.22 -11.94
N ALA A 13 -21.13 -4.72 -10.76
CA ALA A 13 -19.77 -4.28 -10.46
C ALA A 13 -19.26 -5.08 -9.27
N TYR A 14 -18.05 -5.64 -9.40
CA TYR A 14 -17.38 -6.32 -8.30
C TYR A 14 -16.42 -5.35 -7.63
N GLU A 15 -16.62 -5.12 -6.32
CA GLU A 15 -15.69 -4.35 -5.51
C GLU A 15 -14.58 -5.26 -4.98
N VAL A 16 -13.35 -5.00 -5.43
CA VAL A 16 -12.18 -5.72 -4.94
C VAL A 16 -11.92 -5.27 -3.50
N ARG A 17 -11.97 -6.21 -2.56
CA ARG A 17 -11.70 -5.95 -1.14
C ARG A 17 -10.20 -5.84 -0.87
N SER A 18 -9.85 -5.10 0.18
CA SER A 18 -8.49 -5.12 0.73
C SER A 18 -8.11 -6.52 1.22
N LEU A 19 -6.81 -6.79 1.23
CA LEU A 19 -6.28 -8.05 1.76
C LEU A 19 -6.51 -8.11 3.27
N ASN A 20 -6.90 -9.29 3.76
CA ASN A 20 -6.93 -9.52 5.20
C ASN A 20 -5.50 -9.65 5.76
N MET A 21 -5.37 -9.73 7.09
CA MET A 21 -4.06 -9.77 7.75
C MET A 21 -3.19 -10.96 7.29
N ASN A 22 -3.78 -12.14 7.12
CA ASN A 22 -3.06 -13.33 6.72
C ASN A 22 -2.58 -13.22 5.25
N GLU A 23 -3.44 -12.75 4.35
CA GLU A 23 -3.10 -12.50 2.96
C GLU A 23 -2.01 -11.41 2.84
N SER A 24 -2.10 -10.37 3.68
CA SER A 24 -1.11 -9.29 3.72
C SER A 24 0.26 -9.80 4.15
N LEU A 25 0.31 -10.62 5.20
CA LEU A 25 1.54 -11.25 5.69
C LEU A 25 2.15 -12.16 4.63
N GLN A 26 1.32 -12.97 3.95
CA GLN A 26 1.77 -13.83 2.86
C GLN A 26 2.36 -13.01 1.70
N LEU A 27 1.65 -11.97 1.24
CA LEU A 27 2.12 -11.12 0.14
C LEU A 27 3.42 -10.41 0.49
N PHE A 28 3.49 -9.79 1.67
CA PHE A 28 4.70 -9.13 2.13
C PHE A 28 5.87 -10.11 2.22
N SER A 29 5.66 -11.28 2.84
CA SER A 29 6.71 -12.30 3.00
C SER A 29 7.23 -12.78 1.66
N ASN A 30 6.34 -13.02 0.70
CA ASN A 30 6.71 -13.44 -0.66
C ASN A 30 7.51 -12.35 -1.42
N CYS A 31 7.33 -11.08 -1.06
CA CYS A 31 8.04 -9.96 -1.68
C CYS A 31 9.37 -9.65 -0.98
N ALA A 32 9.42 -9.80 0.36
CA ALA A 32 10.54 -9.39 1.21
C ALA A 32 11.57 -10.49 1.46
N PHE A 33 11.14 -11.75 1.51
CA PHE A 33 11.98 -12.87 1.96
C PHE A 33 12.23 -13.87 0.83
N GLU A 34 13.38 -14.53 0.91
CA GLU A 34 13.65 -15.73 0.11
C GLU A 34 13.04 -16.96 0.81
N LYS A 35 12.75 -18.02 0.04
CA LYS A 35 12.02 -19.21 0.53
C LYS A 35 12.62 -19.87 1.79
N ASP A 36 13.92 -19.68 2.04
CA ASP A 36 14.65 -20.29 3.16
C ASP A 36 14.86 -19.36 4.37
N MET A 37 14.42 -18.08 4.33
CA MET A 37 14.54 -17.21 5.49
C MET A 37 13.50 -17.57 6.55
N ARG A 38 13.97 -18.10 7.69
CA ARG A 38 13.12 -18.45 8.84
C ARG A 38 12.33 -17.22 9.30
N ALA A 39 11.01 -17.28 9.11
CA ALA A 39 10.06 -16.19 9.32
C ALA A 39 10.00 -15.65 10.76
N GLN A 40 10.48 -16.40 11.75
CA GLN A 40 10.25 -16.07 13.16
C GLN A 40 10.95 -14.77 13.60
N ASN A 41 12.17 -14.52 13.11
CA ASN A 41 12.92 -13.30 13.45
C ASN A 41 12.34 -12.05 12.77
N PHE A 42 11.58 -12.22 11.69
CA PHE A 42 11.01 -11.11 10.93
C PHE A 42 9.51 -10.93 11.18
N MET A 43 8.90 -11.76 12.04
CA MET A 43 7.45 -11.78 12.23
C MET A 43 6.92 -10.47 12.81
N GLU A 44 7.63 -9.88 13.78
CA GLU A 44 7.21 -8.60 14.37
C GLU A 44 7.28 -7.45 13.36
N LEU A 45 8.39 -7.34 12.61
CA LEU A 45 8.52 -6.37 11.54
C LEU A 45 7.44 -6.58 10.46
N SER A 46 7.19 -7.82 10.06
CA SER A 46 6.18 -8.16 9.06
C SER A 46 4.81 -7.68 9.50
N LYS A 47 4.42 -7.90 10.76
CA LYS A 47 3.17 -7.39 11.32
C LYS A 47 3.09 -5.86 11.25
N LYS A 48 4.14 -5.16 11.68
CA LYS A 48 4.21 -3.69 11.63
C LYS A 48 4.06 -3.15 10.21
N VAL A 49 4.70 -3.80 9.23
CA VAL A 49 4.57 -3.42 7.81
C VAL A 49 3.15 -3.69 7.30
N THR A 50 2.58 -4.86 7.60
CA THR A 50 1.24 -5.22 7.12
C THR A 50 0.14 -4.38 7.74
N GLU A 51 0.26 -4.04 9.02
CA GLU A 51 -0.65 -3.11 9.70
C GLU A 51 -0.57 -1.72 9.08
N TYR A 52 0.63 -1.22 8.83
CA TYR A 52 0.81 0.09 8.20
C TYR A 52 0.26 0.14 6.77
N ALA A 53 0.45 -0.92 5.99
CA ALA A 53 -0.06 -0.99 4.62
C ALA A 53 -1.59 -1.21 4.55
N ASN A 54 -2.24 -1.54 5.67
CA ASN A 54 -3.69 -1.67 5.83
C ASN A 54 -4.38 -2.48 4.71
N GLY A 55 -3.80 -3.63 4.35
CA GLY A 55 -4.35 -4.53 3.33
C GLY A 55 -4.21 -4.03 1.89
N ASN A 56 -3.45 -2.96 1.63
CA ASN A 56 -3.18 -2.47 0.28
C ASN A 56 -2.07 -3.30 -0.40
N PRO A 57 -2.38 -4.10 -1.44
CA PRO A 57 -1.41 -5.00 -2.07
C PRO A 57 -0.26 -4.25 -2.76
N LEU A 58 -0.50 -3.05 -3.29
CA LEU A 58 0.54 -2.26 -3.95
C LEU A 58 1.59 -1.77 -2.94
N VAL A 59 1.13 -1.26 -1.79
CA VAL A 59 2.02 -0.80 -0.71
C VAL A 59 2.82 -1.98 -0.16
N LEU A 60 2.17 -3.11 0.14
CA LEU A 60 2.81 -4.33 0.63
C LEU A 60 3.91 -4.83 -0.30
N GLY A 61 3.60 -4.96 -1.59
CA GLY A 61 4.56 -5.46 -2.58
C GLY A 61 5.73 -4.50 -2.79
N LEU A 62 5.49 -3.18 -2.71
CA LEU A 62 6.56 -2.20 -2.81
C LEU A 62 7.47 -2.23 -1.59
N TYR A 63 6.90 -2.24 -0.38
CA TYR A 63 7.67 -2.26 0.87
C TYR A 63 8.46 -3.56 0.98
N GLY A 64 7.87 -4.71 0.60
CA GLY A 64 8.58 -5.98 0.56
C GLY A 64 9.82 -5.93 -0.35
N ARG A 65 9.68 -5.40 -1.57
CA ARG A 65 10.83 -5.24 -2.49
C ARG A 65 11.88 -4.27 -1.96
N GLU A 66 11.48 -3.15 -1.38
CA GLU A 66 12.41 -2.19 -0.79
C GLU A 66 13.17 -2.77 0.40
N LEU A 67 12.58 -3.71 1.16
CA LEU A 67 13.21 -4.31 2.32
C LEU A 67 13.97 -5.61 2.02
N LYS A 68 13.81 -6.19 0.83
CA LYS A 68 14.42 -7.46 0.44
C LYS A 68 15.95 -7.43 0.54
N GLY A 69 16.52 -8.53 1.05
CA GLY A 69 17.97 -8.75 1.14
C GLY A 69 18.69 -7.99 2.28
N LYS A 70 17.96 -7.18 3.05
CA LYS A 70 18.50 -6.47 4.22
C LYS A 70 18.46 -7.35 5.47
N LYS A 71 19.36 -7.10 6.43
CA LYS A 71 19.29 -7.71 7.76
C LYS A 71 18.18 -7.05 8.58
N LEU A 72 17.70 -7.72 9.63
CA LEU A 72 16.56 -7.27 10.44
C LEU A 72 16.67 -5.80 10.89
N LEU A 73 17.81 -5.40 11.50
CA LEU A 73 18.02 -4.01 11.96
C LEU A 73 18.00 -2.99 10.81
N GLU A 74 18.54 -3.36 9.65
CA GLU A 74 18.53 -2.51 8.46
C GLU A 74 17.12 -2.41 7.87
N MET A 75 16.33 -3.48 7.92
CA MET A 75 14.93 -3.47 7.49
C MET A 75 14.08 -2.59 8.41
N GLU A 76 14.28 -2.64 9.72
CA GLU A 76 13.57 -1.78 10.67
C GLU A 76 13.87 -0.30 10.40
N THR A 77 15.15 0.03 10.21
CA THR A 77 15.58 1.40 9.87
C THR A 77 14.99 1.84 8.53
N ALA A 78 15.10 1.01 7.49
CA ALA A 78 14.55 1.31 6.17
C ALA A 78 13.02 1.46 6.21
N PHE A 79 12.31 0.66 7.00
CA PHE A 79 10.87 0.78 7.15
C PHE A 79 10.47 2.12 7.80
N LEU A 80 11.21 2.58 8.81
CA LEU A 80 10.99 3.91 9.40
C LEU A 80 11.20 5.03 8.38
N ASP A 81 12.19 4.90 7.50
CA ASP A 81 12.43 5.88 6.45
C ASP A 81 11.36 5.85 5.36
N LEU A 82 10.88 4.66 4.96
CA LEU A 82 9.75 4.50 4.04
C LEU A 82 8.46 5.12 4.58
N LYS A 83 8.25 5.10 5.90
CA LYS A 83 7.10 5.78 6.53
C LYS A 83 7.22 7.31 6.47
N LYS A 84 8.45 7.85 6.51
CA LYS A 84 8.70 9.30 6.44
C LYS A 84 8.66 9.81 5.00
N ARG A 85 9.14 9.00 4.06
CA ARG A 85 9.22 9.32 2.65
C ARG A 85 8.37 8.33 1.88
N THR A 86 7.16 8.77 1.53
CA THR A 86 6.29 8.02 0.63
C THR A 86 7.07 7.66 -0.64
N PRO A 87 7.21 6.37 -0.98
CA PRO A 87 7.92 5.96 -2.18
C PRO A 87 7.34 6.62 -3.43
N ASN A 88 8.21 7.08 -4.34
CA ASN A 88 7.80 7.85 -5.53
C ASN A 88 6.68 7.16 -6.31
N LYS A 89 6.71 5.84 -6.46
CA LYS A 89 5.64 5.09 -7.15
C LYS A 89 4.26 5.25 -6.51
N ILE A 90 4.17 5.35 -5.18
CA ILE A 90 2.91 5.58 -4.47
C ILE A 90 2.50 7.04 -4.63
N TYR A 91 3.46 7.97 -4.50
CA TYR A 91 3.22 9.40 -4.71
C TYR A 91 2.72 9.70 -6.12
N ASP A 92 3.38 9.17 -7.15
CA ASP A 92 3.04 9.38 -8.56
C ASP A 92 1.65 8.84 -8.89
N LEU A 93 1.28 7.69 -8.31
CA LEU A 93 -0.06 7.14 -8.45
C LEU A 93 -1.11 8.07 -7.83
N LEU A 94 -0.91 8.48 -6.57
CA LEU A 94 -1.83 9.39 -5.89
C LEU A 94 -1.92 10.74 -6.59
N LYS A 95 -0.78 11.30 -7.02
CA LYS A 95 -0.72 12.53 -7.78
C LYS A 95 -1.49 12.40 -9.09
N SER A 96 -1.30 11.31 -9.84
CA SER A 96 -2.03 11.12 -11.10
C SER A 96 -3.55 11.13 -10.87
N THR A 97 -4.04 10.51 -9.80
CA THR A 97 -5.46 10.54 -9.46
C THR A 97 -5.92 11.91 -8.99
N PHE A 98 -5.11 12.59 -8.18
CA PHE A 98 -5.40 13.93 -7.68
C PHE A 98 -5.50 14.95 -8.81
N GLU A 99 -4.63 14.87 -9.81
CA GLU A 99 -4.66 15.79 -10.95
C GLU A 99 -5.90 15.65 -11.84
N THR A 100 -6.62 14.52 -11.76
CA THR A 100 -7.90 14.34 -12.47
C THR A 100 -9.08 15.05 -11.82
N LEU A 101 -8.93 15.47 -10.56
CA LEU A 101 -9.96 16.17 -9.81
C LEU A 101 -10.10 17.63 -10.28
N ASN A 102 -11.30 18.18 -10.18
CA ASN A 102 -11.49 19.62 -10.35
C ASN A 102 -11.01 20.40 -9.11
N ASP A 103 -10.88 21.72 -9.22
CA ASP A 103 -10.32 22.56 -8.15
C ASP A 103 -11.08 22.45 -6.83
N SER A 104 -12.41 22.33 -6.89
CA SER A 104 -13.24 22.16 -5.69
C SER A 104 -12.99 20.81 -5.02
N GLU A 105 -12.92 19.74 -5.79
CA GLU A 105 -12.61 18.39 -5.30
C GLU A 105 -11.19 18.29 -4.73
N LYS A 106 -10.22 18.96 -5.36
CA LYS A 106 -8.84 19.07 -4.86
C LYS A 106 -8.80 19.71 -3.49
N ASN A 107 -9.50 20.83 -3.30
CA ASN A 107 -9.58 21.51 -2.00
C ASN A 107 -10.22 20.62 -0.93
N ILE A 108 -11.35 19.97 -1.24
CA ILE A 108 -12.00 19.03 -0.31
C ILE A 108 -11.06 17.87 0.06
N PHE A 109 -10.35 17.30 -0.91
CA PHE A 109 -9.38 16.22 -0.65
C PHE A 109 -8.27 16.68 0.30
N LEU A 110 -7.71 17.88 0.08
CA LEU A 110 -6.69 18.44 0.95
C LEU A 110 -7.22 18.73 2.35
N ASP A 111 -8.45 19.22 2.46
CA ASP A 111 -9.08 19.45 3.77
C ASP A 111 -9.21 18.13 4.55
N ILE A 112 -9.67 17.06 3.90
CA ILE A 112 -9.73 15.72 4.49
C ILE A 112 -8.35 15.23 4.90
N ALA A 113 -7.35 15.33 4.03
CA ALA A 113 -6.02 14.79 4.30
C ALA A 113 -5.24 15.55 5.39
N CYS A 114 -5.50 16.86 5.55
CA CYS A 114 -4.74 17.72 6.46
C CYS A 114 -5.42 17.95 7.81
N PHE A 115 -6.75 17.88 7.88
CA PHE A 115 -7.49 18.31 9.08
C PHE A 115 -8.42 17.27 9.69
N PHE A 116 -8.83 16.24 8.96
CA PHE A 116 -9.75 15.20 9.45
C PHE A 116 -9.03 13.85 9.62
#